data_AF-A0AAD2FCI0-F1
#
_entry.id   AF-A0AAD2FCI0-F1
#
_cell.length_a   1.000
_cell.length_b   1.000
_cell.length_c   1.000
_cell.angle_alpha   90.00
_cell.angle_beta   90.00
_cell.angle_gamma   90.00
#
_symmetry.space_group_name_H-M   'P 1'
#
loop_
_entity.id
_entity.type
_entity.pdbx_description
1 polymer ?
#
loop_
_entity_poly.entity_id
_entity_poly.type
_entity_poly.pdbx_seq_one_letter_code
_entity_poly.pdbx_strand_id
1 'polypeptide(L)'
;MTPPIYFTTTTMSQQQQHEQSSKDNEKQSNATEEDESHRFPTLPAFTVPVEVRNTPQYGPTEFGVFALEDIPANCRDFWVWTDRVQKIHHTELETYIKSNFEATNIRQIRQFLRRGFVLPPPKDDHWNSNPTDAGSFMNHSYTPNCGQPYGTLRKIKKGEELTMDYSGNGNPKWYQDICHKYGILTGVEIASREKQNNGQVQEASFDPPEGFPTY
;
A
#
# COMPACT_ATOMS: atom_id res chain seq x y z
N MET A 1 -54.46 39.90 18.86
CA MET A 1 -55.54 38.91 19.08
C MET A 1 -55.15 37.65 18.34
N THR A 2 -54.78 36.62 19.09
CA THR A 2 -54.12 35.40 18.61
C THR A 2 -55.04 34.23 18.91
N PRO A 3 -55.36 33.32 17.97
CA PRO A 3 -56.09 32.09 18.28
C PRO A 3 -55.14 30.90 18.53
N PRO A 4 -55.66 29.82 19.16
CA PRO A 4 -54.87 28.98 20.05
C PRO A 4 -54.30 27.70 19.44
N ILE A 5 -53.30 27.20 20.16
CA ILE A 5 -52.57 25.94 20.03
C ILE A 5 -53.45 24.77 20.50
N TYR A 6 -53.45 23.66 19.75
CA TYR A 6 -53.93 22.36 20.23
C TYR A 6 -52.81 21.32 20.16
N PHE A 7 -52.56 20.69 21.30
CA PHE A 7 -51.68 19.55 21.52
C PHE A 7 -52.37 18.24 21.12
N THR A 8 -51.63 17.31 20.51
CA THR A 8 -52.00 15.89 20.42
C THR A 8 -50.99 15.05 21.19
N THR A 9 -51.50 14.21 22.09
CA THR A 9 -50.76 13.30 22.97
C THR A 9 -50.44 11.97 22.31
N THR A 10 -49.29 11.43 22.70
CA THR A 10 -48.67 10.14 22.36
C THR A 10 -49.08 9.02 23.32
N THR A 11 -49.31 7.78 22.85
CA THR A 11 -48.95 6.49 23.53
C THR A 11 -49.25 5.33 22.56
N MET A 12 -48.27 4.58 22.03
CA MET A 12 -47.45 3.45 22.56
C MET A 12 -48.12 2.06 22.58
N SER A 13 -47.46 1.14 21.84
CA SER A 13 -47.04 -0.22 22.25
C SER A 13 -47.98 -1.44 22.14
N GLN A 14 -47.60 -2.32 21.19
CA GLN A 14 -47.34 -3.78 21.23
C GLN A 14 -48.13 -4.71 22.18
N GLN A 15 -48.55 -5.86 21.61
CA GLN A 15 -48.23 -7.26 21.99
C GLN A 15 -49.37 -8.20 21.54
N GLN A 16 -49.21 -9.48 21.14
CA GLN A 16 -48.10 -10.38 20.78
C GLN A 16 -48.71 -11.78 20.50
N GLN A 17 -47.87 -12.70 20.02
CA GLN A 17 -47.96 -14.20 20.03
C GLN A 17 -48.53 -14.86 18.78
N HIS A 18 -47.67 -15.44 17.91
CA HIS A 18 -47.00 -16.77 17.97
C HIS A 18 -47.94 -17.88 17.41
N GLU A 19 -47.56 -18.84 16.57
CA GLU A 19 -46.28 -19.50 16.33
C GLU A 19 -46.37 -20.45 15.11
N GLN A 20 -45.21 -20.75 14.52
CA GLN A 20 -44.78 -22.00 13.87
C GLN A 20 -45.73 -22.78 12.92
N SER A 21 -45.34 -22.89 11.63
CA SER A 21 -44.85 -24.17 11.07
C SER A 21 -44.71 -24.10 9.54
N SER A 22 -43.52 -23.71 9.06
CA SER A 22 -43.02 -24.10 7.74
C SER A 22 -41.51 -24.29 7.85
N LYS A 23 -41.11 -25.44 8.40
CA LYS A 23 -39.80 -26.06 8.16
C LYS A 23 -40.06 -27.17 7.16
N ASP A 24 -39.16 -27.29 6.18
CA ASP A 24 -38.97 -28.40 5.21
C ASP A 24 -39.07 -27.94 3.75
N ASN A 25 -38.03 -27.25 3.27
CA ASN A 25 -37.35 -27.52 1.99
C ASN A 25 -36.48 -26.33 1.58
N GLU A 26 -35.25 -26.28 2.11
CA GLU A 26 -34.14 -25.70 1.37
C GLU A 26 -32.83 -26.28 1.92
N LYS A 27 -32.51 -27.48 1.43
CA LYS A 27 -31.24 -28.16 1.63
C LYS A 27 -30.72 -28.60 0.27
N GLN A 28 -30.09 -27.67 -0.44
CA GLN A 28 -29.13 -27.99 -1.50
C GLN A 28 -28.14 -26.84 -1.67
N SER A 29 -27.38 -26.61 -0.60
CA SER A 29 -26.02 -26.05 -0.68
C SER A 29 -25.03 -27.20 -0.88
N ASN A 30 -23.92 -26.88 -1.56
CA ASN A 30 -22.69 -27.68 -1.74
C ASN A 30 -22.57 -28.42 -3.08
N ALA A 31 -22.22 -27.67 -4.11
CA ALA A 31 -21.10 -28.05 -4.97
C ALA A 31 -20.13 -26.87 -4.99
N THR A 32 -18.95 -27.12 -4.45
CA THR A 32 -17.79 -26.25 -4.29
C THR A 32 -17.32 -25.67 -5.63
N GLU A 33 -17.44 -24.35 -5.79
CA GLU A 33 -16.60 -23.56 -6.69
C GLU A 33 -15.23 -23.32 -6.03
N GLU A 34 -14.57 -24.41 -5.63
CA GLU A 34 -13.13 -24.40 -5.38
C GLU A 34 -12.45 -24.93 -6.63
N ASP A 35 -11.34 -24.27 -6.99
CA ASP A 35 -10.31 -24.72 -7.92
C ASP A 35 -10.35 -24.20 -9.37
N GLU A 36 -10.47 -22.88 -9.53
CA GLU A 36 -9.72 -22.15 -10.58
C GLU A 36 -8.66 -21.19 -9.99
N SER A 37 -8.33 -21.31 -8.69
CA SER A 37 -7.54 -20.32 -7.92
C SER A 37 -6.02 -20.40 -8.10
N HIS A 38 -5.51 -21.17 -9.06
CA HIS A 38 -4.07 -21.34 -9.28
C HIS A 38 -3.60 -21.01 -10.70
N ARG A 39 -4.24 -20.05 -11.38
CA ARG A 39 -3.59 -19.41 -12.54
C ARG A 39 -2.49 -18.47 -12.06
N PHE A 40 -1.30 -19.02 -11.82
CA PHE A 40 -0.05 -18.25 -11.87
C PHE A 40 -0.04 -17.44 -13.19
N PRO A 41 -0.09 -16.11 -13.10
CA PRO A 41 1.16 -15.36 -12.99
C PRO A 41 1.13 -14.42 -11.78
N THR A 42 2.10 -14.63 -10.92
CA THR A 42 2.52 -13.86 -9.76
C THR A 42 2.97 -12.44 -10.11
N LEU A 43 2.03 -11.60 -10.59
CA LEU A 43 2.17 -10.15 -10.90
C LEU A 43 3.59 -9.69 -11.28
N PRO A 44 3.76 -9.21 -12.51
CA PRO A 44 4.77 -9.61 -13.50
C PRO A 44 6.22 -9.90 -13.08
N ALA A 45 6.68 -9.51 -11.88
CA ALA A 45 8.02 -9.75 -11.38
C ALA A 45 8.13 -10.80 -10.27
N PHE A 46 7.11 -11.08 -9.46
CA PHE A 46 7.26 -12.11 -8.44
C PHE A 46 7.30 -13.50 -9.08
N THR A 47 8.17 -14.38 -8.60
CA THR A 47 8.19 -15.80 -9.01
C THR A 47 7.59 -16.71 -7.95
N VAL A 48 7.25 -16.12 -6.79
CA VAL A 48 6.61 -16.78 -5.66
C VAL A 48 5.18 -16.26 -5.46
N PRO A 49 4.27 -17.08 -4.91
CA PRO A 49 2.91 -16.66 -4.57
C PRO A 49 2.91 -15.51 -3.56
N VAL A 50 2.36 -14.37 -3.96
CA VAL A 50 2.19 -13.20 -3.09
C VAL A 50 0.80 -12.60 -3.26
N GLU A 51 0.37 -11.84 -2.26
CA GLU A 51 -0.81 -10.99 -2.33
C GLU A 51 -0.50 -9.59 -1.80
N VAL A 52 -1.30 -8.61 -2.20
CA VAL A 52 -1.21 -7.24 -1.71
C VAL A 52 -2.32 -7.01 -0.69
N ARG A 53 -1.97 -6.59 0.53
CA ARG A 53 -2.92 -6.33 1.62
C ARG A 53 -2.76 -4.91 2.17
N ASN A 54 -3.80 -4.35 2.77
CA ASN A 54 -3.71 -3.07 3.49
C ASN A 54 -2.76 -3.18 4.68
N THR A 55 -1.93 -2.17 4.87
CA THR A 55 -0.94 -2.05 5.96
C THR A 55 -1.05 -0.68 6.62
N PRO A 56 -2.10 -0.46 7.43
CA PRO A 56 -2.41 0.86 7.99
C PRO A 56 -1.31 1.42 8.90
N GLN A 57 -0.39 0.58 9.40
CA GLN A 57 0.77 1.01 10.17
C GLN A 57 1.74 1.92 9.40
N TYR A 58 1.73 1.89 8.06
CA TYR A 58 2.53 2.79 7.20
C TYR A 58 1.74 4.00 6.69
N GLY A 59 0.45 4.07 7.04
CA GLY A 59 -0.52 5.09 6.62
C GLY A 59 -1.86 4.49 6.17
N PRO A 60 -2.97 5.26 6.21
CA PRO A 60 -4.34 4.76 6.03
C PRO A 60 -4.65 4.22 4.63
N THR A 61 -3.81 4.50 3.64
CA THR A 61 -4.00 4.07 2.25
C THR A 61 -2.85 3.21 1.73
N GLU A 62 -2.04 2.70 2.66
CA GLU A 62 -0.85 1.93 2.32
C GLU A 62 -1.13 0.45 2.24
N PHE A 63 -0.33 -0.19 1.41
CA PHE A 63 -0.40 -1.62 1.16
C PHE A 63 0.99 -2.22 1.34
N GLY A 64 1.02 -3.52 1.62
CA GLY A 64 2.21 -4.34 1.71
C GLY A 64 2.07 -5.60 0.85
N VAL A 65 3.20 -6.22 0.53
CA VAL A 65 3.25 -7.51 -0.15
C VAL A 65 3.40 -8.61 0.87
N PHE A 66 2.56 -9.65 0.82
CA PHE A 66 2.54 -10.75 1.77
C PHE A 66 2.74 -12.09 1.06
N ALA A 67 3.50 -13.00 1.68
CA ALA A 67 3.71 -14.33 1.14
C ALA A 67 2.42 -15.16 1.26
N LEU A 68 1.98 -15.80 0.19
CA LEU A 68 0.86 -16.76 0.22
C LEU A 68 1.30 -18.16 0.68
N GLU A 69 2.61 -18.43 0.67
CA GLU A 69 3.25 -19.70 1.02
C GLU A 69 4.58 -19.47 1.75
N ASP A 70 5.15 -20.53 2.34
CA ASP A 70 6.50 -20.46 2.93
C ASP A 70 7.54 -20.25 1.79
N ILE A 71 8.34 -19.19 1.86
CA ILE A 71 9.43 -18.92 0.89
C ILE A 71 10.77 -19.35 1.50
N PRO A 72 11.58 -20.17 0.82
CA PRO A 72 12.90 -20.58 1.31
C PRO A 72 13.85 -19.40 1.55
N ALA A 73 14.80 -19.56 2.46
CA ALA A 73 15.91 -18.61 2.60
C ALA A 73 16.78 -18.60 1.34
N ASN A 74 17.43 -17.47 1.05
CA ASN A 74 18.29 -17.27 -0.12
C ASN A 74 17.59 -17.54 -1.48
N CYS A 75 16.26 -17.45 -1.54
CA CYS A 75 15.50 -17.46 -2.78
C CYS A 75 15.78 -16.15 -3.53
N ARG A 76 16.75 -16.19 -4.45
CA ARG A 76 17.26 -15.02 -5.19
C ARG A 76 16.28 -14.49 -6.21
N ASP A 77 15.48 -15.39 -6.76
CA ASP A 77 14.57 -15.16 -7.87
C ASP A 77 13.15 -14.83 -7.41
N PHE A 78 12.87 -14.71 -6.11
CA PHE A 78 11.53 -14.43 -5.59
C PHE A 78 10.88 -13.21 -6.25
N TRP A 79 11.68 -12.22 -6.67
CA TRP A 79 11.28 -11.06 -7.45
C TRP A 79 12.34 -10.73 -8.51
N VAL A 80 11.92 -10.54 -9.76
CA VAL A 80 12.81 -10.30 -10.90
C VAL A 80 12.61 -8.91 -11.52
N TRP A 81 13.70 -8.27 -11.93
CA TRP A 81 13.58 -7.00 -12.66
C TRP A 81 12.91 -7.22 -14.01
N THR A 82 11.81 -6.52 -14.28
CA THR A 82 11.13 -6.57 -15.56
C THR A 82 11.43 -5.31 -16.39
N ASP A 83 11.18 -5.38 -17.69
CA ASP A 83 11.23 -4.26 -18.62
C ASP A 83 10.06 -3.26 -18.44
N ARG A 84 9.17 -3.51 -17.48
CA ARG A 84 7.99 -2.69 -17.19
C ARG A 84 8.28 -1.49 -16.28
N VAL A 85 9.54 -1.29 -15.91
CA VAL A 85 9.96 -0.12 -15.12
C VAL A 85 9.83 1.13 -15.98
N GLN A 86 8.90 1.99 -15.60
CA GLN A 86 8.82 3.35 -16.08
C GLN A 86 10.00 4.15 -15.52
N LYS A 87 10.71 4.85 -16.41
CA LYS A 87 11.82 5.74 -16.07
C LYS A 87 11.46 7.14 -16.53
N ILE A 88 11.58 8.11 -15.64
CA ILE A 88 11.33 9.52 -15.93
C ILE A 88 12.58 10.29 -15.52
N HIS A 89 13.18 11.01 -16.45
CA HIS A 89 14.34 11.84 -16.15
C HIS A 89 13.94 12.95 -15.16
N HIS A 90 14.83 13.31 -14.23
CA HIS A 90 14.49 14.23 -13.15
C HIS A 90 14.01 15.61 -13.64
N THR A 91 14.51 16.08 -14.79
CA THR A 91 14.09 17.35 -15.43
C THR A 91 12.67 17.30 -16.00
N GLU A 92 12.14 16.10 -16.25
CA GLU A 92 10.81 15.88 -16.85
C GLU A 92 9.75 15.53 -15.80
N LEU A 93 10.17 15.07 -14.62
CA LEU A 93 9.29 14.51 -13.60
C LEU A 93 8.19 15.48 -13.14
N GLU A 94 8.51 16.76 -12.94
CA GLU A 94 7.50 17.74 -12.53
C GLU A 94 6.47 18.00 -13.65
N THR A 95 6.92 18.10 -14.90
CA THR A 95 6.04 18.25 -16.07
C THR A 95 5.17 17.01 -16.24
N TYR A 96 5.73 15.82 -16.04
CA TYR A 96 4.99 14.56 -16.06
C TYR A 96 3.87 14.56 -15.01
N ILE A 97 4.19 14.95 -13.77
CA ILE A 97 3.18 15.03 -12.70
C ILE A 97 2.05 15.98 -13.07
N LYS A 98 2.37 17.19 -13.54
CA LYS A 98 1.36 18.19 -13.95
C LYS A 98 0.49 17.73 -15.12
N SER A 99 1.01 16.89 -16.00
CA SER A 99 0.31 16.44 -17.21
C SER A 99 -0.54 15.19 -16.97
N ASN A 100 -0.21 14.38 -15.96
CA ASN A 100 -0.89 13.11 -15.68
C ASN A 100 -1.78 13.13 -14.43
N PHE A 101 -1.64 14.15 -13.57
CA PHE A 101 -2.44 14.31 -12.37
C PHE A 101 -3.04 15.72 -12.34
N GLU A 102 -4.31 15.82 -11.93
CA GLU A 102 -4.91 17.11 -11.61
C GLU A 102 -4.15 17.75 -10.45
N ALA A 103 -3.88 19.05 -10.51
CA ALA A 103 -3.07 19.75 -9.51
C ALA A 103 -3.61 19.65 -8.07
N THR A 104 -4.92 19.45 -7.92
CA THR A 104 -5.63 19.26 -6.64
C THR A 104 -5.56 17.82 -6.14
N ASN A 105 -5.15 16.86 -6.97
CA ASN A 105 -5.12 15.44 -6.63
C ASN A 105 -3.83 15.04 -5.91
N ILE A 106 -3.52 15.75 -4.82
CA ILE A 106 -2.31 15.57 -4.01
C ILE A 106 -2.18 14.13 -3.53
N ARG A 107 -3.29 13.46 -3.22
CA ARG A 107 -3.29 12.06 -2.78
C ARG A 107 -2.70 11.13 -3.86
N GLN A 108 -3.13 11.22 -5.11
CA GLN A 108 -2.59 10.37 -6.17
C GLN A 108 -1.13 10.70 -6.48
N ILE A 109 -0.75 11.98 -6.41
CA ILE A 109 0.65 12.39 -6.62
C ILE A 109 1.57 11.81 -5.54
N ARG A 110 1.13 11.85 -4.27
CA ARG A 110 1.86 11.22 -3.15
C ARG A 110 2.01 9.72 -3.38
N GLN A 111 0.94 9.03 -3.75
CA GLN A 111 0.98 7.59 -4.04
C GLN A 111 1.89 7.27 -5.22
N PHE A 112 1.85 8.07 -6.28
CA PHE A 112 2.74 7.95 -7.42
C PHE A 112 4.20 8.04 -6.96
N LEU A 113 4.60 9.13 -6.31
CA LEU A 113 5.97 9.33 -5.85
C LEU A 113 6.45 8.25 -4.86
N ARG A 114 5.59 7.84 -3.91
CA ARG A 114 5.90 6.79 -2.92
C ARG A 114 6.17 5.42 -3.55
N ARG A 115 5.53 5.12 -4.67
CA ARG A 115 5.69 3.84 -5.40
C ARG A 115 6.89 3.85 -6.34
N GLY A 116 7.72 4.90 -6.31
CA GLY A 116 8.95 4.96 -7.06
C GLY A 116 10.19 5.17 -6.20
N PHE A 117 11.33 5.08 -6.86
CA PHE A 117 12.64 5.15 -6.25
C PHE A 117 13.65 5.69 -7.25
N VAL A 118 14.81 6.10 -6.75
CA VAL A 118 15.95 6.50 -7.55
C VAL A 118 17.04 5.46 -7.32
N LEU A 119 17.73 5.05 -8.39
CA LEU A 119 18.89 4.16 -8.25
C LEU A 119 20.06 4.94 -7.63
N PRO A 120 20.95 4.31 -6.87
CA PRO A 120 22.12 5.00 -6.31
C PRO A 120 23.07 5.49 -7.43
N PRO A 121 23.95 6.47 -7.13
CA PRO A 121 24.96 6.96 -8.07
C PRO A 121 25.79 5.82 -8.69
N PRO A 122 26.19 5.94 -9.97
CA PRO A 122 26.02 7.10 -10.86
C PRO A 122 24.73 7.05 -11.70
N LYS A 123 23.67 6.33 -11.26
CA LYS A 123 22.43 6.13 -12.02
C LYS A 123 21.23 6.87 -11.42
N ASP A 124 21.48 7.99 -10.75
CA ASP A 124 20.53 8.74 -9.93
C ASP A 124 19.79 9.87 -10.68
N ASP A 125 19.84 9.88 -12.00
CA ASP A 125 19.22 10.91 -12.85
C ASP A 125 17.74 10.64 -13.16
N HIS A 126 17.23 9.47 -12.79
CA HIS A 126 15.88 9.02 -13.13
C HIS A 126 15.09 8.61 -11.89
N TRP A 127 13.82 9.01 -11.88
CA TRP A 127 12.80 8.38 -11.05
C TRP A 127 12.31 7.11 -11.74
N ASN A 128 12.23 6.01 -10.98
CA ASN A 128 11.87 4.69 -11.47
C ASN A 128 10.65 4.21 -10.70
N SER A 129 9.68 3.62 -11.40
CA SER A 129 8.59 2.87 -10.76
C SER A 129 8.12 1.77 -11.69
N ASN A 130 7.56 0.71 -11.12
CA ASN A 130 6.88 -0.32 -11.88
C ASN A 130 5.40 -0.33 -11.49
N PRO A 131 4.57 0.53 -12.11
CA PRO A 131 3.18 0.70 -11.68
C PRO A 131 2.32 -0.56 -11.91
N THR A 132 2.80 -1.50 -12.72
CA THR A 132 2.11 -2.76 -13.02
C THR A 132 2.55 -3.92 -12.13
N ASP A 133 3.50 -3.68 -11.22
CA ASP A 133 4.13 -4.70 -10.42
C ASP A 133 3.86 -4.53 -8.93
N ALA A 134 3.54 -5.63 -8.25
CA ALA A 134 3.27 -5.60 -6.83
C ALA A 134 4.50 -5.21 -5.99
N GLY A 135 5.72 -5.30 -6.54
CA GLY A 135 6.95 -4.88 -5.88
C GLY A 135 6.95 -3.39 -5.51
N SER A 136 6.13 -2.58 -6.19
CA SER A 136 5.89 -1.18 -5.83
C SER A 136 5.18 -0.99 -4.47
N PHE A 137 4.67 -2.07 -3.88
CA PHE A 137 4.07 -2.10 -2.52
C PHE A 137 4.97 -2.76 -1.47
N MET A 138 6.20 -3.19 -1.80
CA MET A 138 7.10 -3.76 -0.79
C MET A 138 7.57 -2.65 0.15
N ASN A 139 7.17 -2.69 1.41
CA ASN A 139 7.50 -1.67 2.39
C ASN A 139 8.95 -1.75 2.89
N HIS A 140 9.38 -0.66 3.54
CA HIS A 140 10.62 -0.63 4.29
C HIS A 140 10.52 -1.40 5.62
N SER A 141 11.65 -1.92 6.08
CA SER A 141 11.84 -2.33 7.47
C SER A 141 13.31 -2.14 7.88
N TYR A 142 13.55 -1.69 9.12
CA TYR A 142 14.87 -1.69 9.75
C TYR A 142 15.46 -3.11 9.93
N THR A 143 14.62 -4.14 9.94
CA THR A 143 15.02 -5.56 10.02
C THR A 143 14.38 -6.33 8.85
N PRO A 144 14.80 -6.04 7.61
CA PRO A 144 14.12 -6.55 6.43
C PRO A 144 14.28 -8.07 6.31
N ASN A 145 13.36 -8.71 5.61
CA ASN A 145 13.47 -10.13 5.24
C ASN A 145 13.81 -10.35 3.76
N CYS A 146 13.84 -9.28 2.96
CA CYS A 146 14.27 -9.28 1.56
C CYS A 146 15.40 -8.25 1.34
N GLY A 147 16.32 -8.54 0.42
CA GLY A 147 17.39 -7.63 0.05
C GLY A 147 18.27 -8.16 -1.10
N GLN A 148 18.73 -7.26 -1.95
CA GLN A 148 19.72 -7.59 -2.98
C GLN A 148 21.13 -7.72 -2.37
N PRO A 149 22.02 -8.57 -2.92
CA PRO A 149 21.83 -9.46 -4.07
C PRO A 149 21.25 -10.85 -3.72
N TYR A 150 20.87 -11.09 -2.46
CA TYR A 150 20.59 -12.43 -1.94
C TYR A 150 19.13 -12.88 -2.08
N GLY A 151 18.23 -11.97 -2.44
CA GLY A 151 16.80 -12.24 -2.50
C GLY A 151 16.19 -12.22 -1.10
N THR A 152 15.59 -13.33 -0.66
CA THR A 152 15.14 -13.48 0.75
C THR A 152 16.34 -13.69 1.68
N LEU A 153 16.43 -12.96 2.78
CA LEU A 153 17.54 -13.00 3.74
C LEU A 153 17.43 -14.15 4.77
N ARG A 154 16.22 -14.69 4.90
CA ARG A 154 15.88 -15.84 5.75
C ARG A 154 14.64 -16.53 5.18
N LYS A 155 14.22 -17.63 5.81
CA LYS A 155 12.92 -18.23 5.51
C LYS A 155 11.81 -17.22 5.85
N ILE A 156 10.88 -17.02 4.91
CA ILE A 156 9.68 -16.19 5.07
C ILE A 156 8.50 -17.14 5.24
N LYS A 157 7.65 -16.87 6.24
CA LYS A 157 6.48 -17.71 6.51
C LYS A 157 5.28 -17.29 5.68
N LYS A 158 4.41 -18.26 5.36
CA LYS A 158 3.08 -17.95 4.83
C LYS A 158 2.40 -16.87 5.69
N GLY A 159 1.89 -15.84 5.04
CA GLY A 159 1.21 -14.71 5.64
C GLY A 159 2.12 -13.62 6.20
N GLU A 160 3.44 -13.76 6.14
CA GLU A 160 4.41 -12.74 6.53
C GLU A 160 4.56 -11.66 5.45
N GLU A 161 4.76 -10.41 5.86
CA GLU A 161 5.03 -9.28 4.94
C GLU A 161 6.46 -9.35 4.40
N LEU A 162 6.63 -9.15 3.09
CA LEU A 162 7.92 -9.01 2.45
C LEU A 162 8.36 -7.54 2.56
N THR A 163 9.51 -7.30 3.19
CA THR A 163 10.05 -5.97 3.47
C THR A 163 11.51 -5.85 3.05
N MET A 164 11.93 -4.65 2.66
CA MET A 164 13.30 -4.39 2.21
C MET A 164 13.93 -3.18 2.90
N ASP A 165 15.27 -3.08 2.86
CA ASP A 165 15.96 -1.88 3.30
C ASP A 165 16.01 -0.83 2.18
N TYR A 166 15.37 0.32 2.38
CA TYR A 166 15.38 1.43 1.44
C TYR A 166 16.64 2.30 1.55
N SER A 167 17.49 2.10 2.56
CA SER A 167 18.67 2.93 2.80
C SER A 167 19.69 2.89 1.64
N GLY A 168 19.65 1.84 0.82
CA GLY A 168 20.50 1.68 -0.37
C GLY A 168 20.02 2.40 -1.62
N ASN A 169 18.84 3.03 -1.60
CA ASN A 169 18.33 3.79 -2.74
C ASN A 169 19.10 5.11 -2.96
N GLY A 170 19.06 5.63 -4.18
CA GLY A 170 19.49 6.98 -4.46
C GLY A 170 18.60 7.99 -3.73
N ASN A 171 19.21 9.05 -3.21
CA ASN A 171 18.49 10.14 -2.55
C ASN A 171 19.03 11.52 -3.00
N PRO A 172 19.09 11.81 -4.30
CA PRO A 172 19.59 13.10 -4.78
C PRO A 172 18.67 14.23 -4.34
N LYS A 173 19.22 15.45 -4.24
CA LYS A 173 18.49 16.62 -3.75
C LYS A 173 17.21 16.91 -4.55
N TRP A 174 17.23 16.71 -5.87
CA TRP A 174 16.04 16.93 -6.71
C TRP A 174 14.87 16.00 -6.31
N TYR A 175 15.16 14.77 -5.86
CA TYR A 175 14.14 13.80 -5.48
C TYR A 175 13.58 14.11 -4.09
N GLN A 176 14.44 14.53 -3.16
CA GLN A 176 14.01 15.04 -1.85
C GLN A 176 13.09 16.24 -2.03
N ASP A 177 13.52 17.24 -2.82
CA ASP A 177 12.78 18.49 -3.02
C ASP A 177 11.38 18.23 -3.61
N ILE A 178 11.25 17.32 -4.58
CA ILE A 178 9.93 17.00 -5.16
C ILE A 178 9.04 16.19 -4.21
N CYS A 179 9.58 15.25 -3.44
CA CYS A 179 8.81 14.53 -2.42
C CYS A 179 8.33 15.47 -1.32
N HIS A 180 9.20 16.34 -0.82
CA HIS A 180 8.88 17.33 0.22
C HIS A 180 7.85 18.36 -0.27
N LYS A 181 7.91 18.77 -1.55
CA LYS A 181 6.89 19.62 -2.18
C LYS A 181 5.48 19.03 -2.05
N TYR A 182 5.35 17.71 -2.07
CA TYR A 182 4.07 17.02 -1.88
C TYR A 182 3.88 16.46 -0.46
N GLY A 183 4.74 16.83 0.50
CA GLY A 183 4.58 16.49 1.92
C GLY A 183 4.85 15.01 2.26
N ILE A 184 5.71 14.34 1.50
CA ILE A 184 6.13 12.95 1.77
C ILE A 184 7.65 12.86 1.89
N LEU A 185 8.10 11.85 2.63
CA LEU A 185 9.49 11.46 2.76
C LEU A 185 9.93 10.60 1.57
N THR A 186 11.22 10.67 1.23
CA THR A 186 11.82 9.65 0.36
C THR A 186 12.03 8.34 1.13
N GLY A 187 12.18 7.23 0.41
CA GLY A 187 12.44 5.93 1.05
C GLY A 187 13.70 5.91 1.94
N VAL A 188 14.74 6.68 1.57
CA VAL A 188 15.96 6.80 2.38
C VAL A 188 15.73 7.59 3.65
N GLU A 189 14.88 8.61 3.62
CA GLU A 189 14.51 9.38 4.82
C GLU A 189 13.65 8.55 5.76
N ILE A 190 12.72 7.74 5.24
CA ILE A 190 11.96 6.76 6.03
C ILE A 190 12.94 5.83 6.76
N ALA A 191 13.86 5.20 6.03
CA ALA A 191 14.83 4.27 6.63
C ALA A 191 15.72 4.94 7.68
N SER A 192 16.12 6.19 7.44
CA SER A 192 16.90 6.97 8.39
C SER A 192 16.12 7.26 9.68
N ARG A 193 14.83 7.61 9.57
CA ARG A 193 13.96 7.88 10.72
C ARG A 193 13.63 6.61 11.51
N GLU A 194 13.29 5.51 10.85
CA GLU A 194 13.07 4.22 11.55
C GLU A 194 14.31 3.83 12.36
N LYS A 195 15.50 3.97 11.78
CA LYS A 195 16.77 3.71 12.48
C LYS A 195 16.96 4.63 13.70
N GLN A 196 16.63 5.90 13.59
CA GLN A 196 16.69 6.86 14.72
C GLN A 196 15.66 6.53 15.81
N ASN A 197 14.52 5.97 15.42
CA ASN A 197 13.43 5.57 16.31
C ASN A 197 13.54 4.09 16.75
N ASN A 198 14.75 3.52 16.76
CA ASN A 198 15.02 2.13 17.19
C ASN A 198 14.16 1.08 16.46
N GLY A 199 13.91 1.27 15.16
CA GLY A 199 13.14 0.36 14.32
C GLY A 199 11.63 0.49 14.44
N GLN A 200 11.12 1.53 15.10
CA GLN A 200 9.69 1.85 15.03
C GLN A 200 9.32 2.27 13.62
N VAL A 201 8.19 1.75 13.13
CA VAL A 201 7.66 2.04 11.79
C VAL A 201 7.48 3.55 11.63
N GLN A 202 7.97 4.08 10.50
CA GLN A 202 7.81 5.48 10.14
C GLN A 202 6.78 5.61 9.02
N GLU A 203 5.70 6.35 9.28
CA GLU A 203 4.80 6.77 8.20
C GLU A 203 5.54 7.65 7.19
N ALA A 204 5.28 7.46 5.90
CA ALA A 204 5.95 8.22 4.85
C ALA A 204 5.51 9.69 4.76
N SER A 205 4.42 10.08 5.41
CA SER A 205 4.02 11.49 5.48
C SER A 205 5.00 12.28 6.34
N PHE A 206 5.43 13.45 5.83
CA PHE A 206 6.35 14.32 6.55
C PHE A 206 5.66 15.08 7.68
N ASP A 207 4.43 15.60 7.42
CA ASP A 207 3.47 16.17 8.39
C ASP A 207 2.34 16.96 7.67
N PRO A 208 1.26 17.40 8.38
CA PRO A 208 1.02 17.12 9.79
C PRO A 208 -0.41 16.71 10.23
N PRO A 209 -0.53 16.13 11.43
CA PRO A 209 -1.74 16.26 12.25
C PRO A 209 -2.04 17.74 12.55
N GLU A 210 -3.30 18.11 12.29
CA GLU A 210 -3.98 19.40 12.52
C GLU A 210 -3.41 20.67 11.83
N GLY A 211 -4.17 21.20 10.85
CA GLY A 211 -4.06 22.59 10.41
C GLY A 211 -3.89 22.85 8.91
N PHE A 212 -3.77 21.83 8.06
CA PHE A 212 -3.78 22.04 6.61
C PHE A 212 -5.20 22.08 6.04
N PRO A 213 -5.53 23.08 5.19
CA PRO A 213 -6.78 23.06 4.46
C PRO A 213 -6.76 21.88 3.50
N THR A 214 -7.68 20.94 3.70
CA THR A 214 -8.10 20.02 2.66
C THR A 214 -8.75 20.87 1.56
N TYR A 215 -8.06 21.01 0.43
CA TYR A 215 -8.70 21.48 -0.80
C TYR A 215 -9.49 20.33 -1.43
#